data_AF-A0A428Q2Y6-F1
#
_entry.id   AF-A0A428Q2Y6-F1
#
_cell.length_a   1.000
_cell.length_b   1.000
_cell.length_c   1.000
_cell.angle_alpha   90.00
_cell.angle_beta   90.00
_cell.angle_gamma   90.00
#
_symmetry.space_group_name_H-M   'P 1'
#
loop_
_entity.id
_entity.type
_entity.pdbx_description
1 polymer ?
#
loop_
_entity_poly.entity_id
_entity_poly.type
_entity_poly.pdbx_seq_one_letter_code
_entity_poly.pdbx_strand_id
1 'polypeptide(L)'
;MLDKSDIKSDNASEKEGEAAIVDGAFILNDEAAHIRDEYLRMSPSEAQAVEKRLKLKLDLRLFPSLMIMYILNYIDRNALPIAKLAGISQELNLSSIQFGTCISILFVGYL
;
A
#
# COMPACT_ATOMS: atom_id res chain seq x y z
N MET A 1 16.56 -2.34 -43.57
CA MET A 1 15.10 -2.53 -43.59
C MET A 1 14.80 -3.46 -42.43
N LEU A 2 14.64 -2.90 -41.24
CA LEU A 2 14.47 -3.67 -40.01
C LEU A 2 12.97 -3.87 -39.78
N ASP A 3 12.63 -5.13 -39.58
CA ASP A 3 11.30 -5.69 -39.49
C ASP A 3 10.57 -5.21 -38.22
N LYS A 4 9.29 -4.84 -38.36
CA LYS A 4 8.45 -4.33 -37.27
C LYS A 4 7.84 -5.45 -36.42
N SER A 5 8.29 -6.69 -36.61
CA SER A 5 7.77 -7.89 -35.94
C SER A 5 8.35 -8.12 -34.53
N ASP A 6 9.44 -7.45 -34.15
CA ASP A 6 10.14 -7.70 -32.86
C ASP A 6 9.75 -6.76 -31.70
N ILE A 7 8.85 -5.78 -31.92
CA ILE A 7 8.40 -4.84 -30.87
C ILE A 7 6.97 -5.18 -30.44
N LYS A 8 6.69 -6.46 -30.13
CA LYS A 8 5.39 -6.85 -29.57
C LYS A 8 5.49 -8.04 -28.61
N SER A 9 6.45 -7.99 -27.69
CA SER A 9 6.64 -9.04 -26.67
C SER A 9 6.66 -8.55 -25.23
N ASP A 10 6.75 -7.24 -24.95
CA ASP A 10 7.22 -6.79 -23.62
C ASP A 10 6.25 -5.89 -22.81
N ASN A 11 4.93 -5.94 -23.04
CA ASN A 11 4.00 -5.22 -22.15
C ASN A 11 2.78 -6.02 -21.65
N ALA A 12 2.79 -7.35 -21.78
CA ALA A 12 1.66 -8.20 -21.45
C ALA A 12 1.46 -8.47 -19.94
N SER A 13 2.02 -7.68 -19.02
CA SER A 13 2.01 -8.01 -17.58
C SER A 13 1.54 -6.90 -16.63
N GLU A 14 1.03 -5.75 -17.10
CA GLU A 14 0.77 -4.63 -16.19
C GLU A 14 -0.52 -3.83 -16.47
N LYS A 15 -1.59 -4.50 -16.88
CA LYS A 15 -2.93 -3.88 -17.00
C LYS A 15 -4.02 -4.70 -16.31
N GLU A 16 -3.84 -4.95 -15.02
CA GLU A 16 -4.94 -5.43 -14.17
C GLU A 16 -5.60 -4.23 -13.48
N GLY A 17 -6.81 -3.87 -13.95
CA GLY A 17 -7.80 -3.15 -13.12
C GLY A 17 -7.72 -1.62 -13.04
N GLU A 18 -7.26 -0.93 -14.08
CA GLU A 18 -7.21 0.54 -14.07
C GLU A 18 -8.59 1.14 -14.36
N ALA A 19 -9.31 1.52 -13.32
CA ALA A 19 -10.37 2.51 -13.45
C ALA A 19 -9.71 3.89 -13.58
N ALA A 20 -9.80 4.49 -14.76
CA ALA A 20 -9.18 5.77 -15.04
C ALA A 20 -10.13 6.92 -14.68
N ILE A 21 -9.62 7.90 -13.96
CA ILE A 21 -10.29 9.18 -13.75
C ILE A 21 -9.81 10.10 -14.88
N VAL A 22 -10.67 10.39 -15.85
CA VAL A 22 -10.40 11.34 -16.94
C VAL A 22 -11.47 12.42 -16.89
N ASP A 23 -11.07 13.69 -16.79
CA ASP A 23 -11.97 14.86 -16.69
C ASP A 23 -13.05 14.75 -15.59
N GLY A 24 -12.67 14.19 -14.43
CA GLY A 24 -13.59 14.02 -13.30
C GLY A 24 -14.70 12.99 -13.54
N ALA A 25 -14.72 12.33 -14.71
CA ALA A 25 -15.59 11.21 -15.02
C ALA A 25 -14.85 9.89 -14.74
N PHE A 26 -15.50 9.02 -13.98
CA PHE A 26 -15.02 7.66 -13.75
C PHE A 26 -15.34 6.82 -14.98
N ILE A 27 -14.34 6.61 -15.85
CA ILE A 27 -14.51 5.78 -17.04
C ILE A 27 -14.22 4.34 -16.64
N LEU A 28 -15.27 3.52 -16.70
CA LEU A 28 -15.15 2.08 -16.52
C LEU A 28 -14.53 1.48 -17.78
N ASN A 29 -13.50 0.64 -17.60
CA ASN A 29 -13.07 -0.25 -18.65
C ASN A 29 -14.23 -1.18 -19.07
N ASP A 30 -14.22 -1.66 -20.31
CA ASP A 30 -15.28 -2.49 -20.91
C ASP A 30 -15.59 -3.74 -20.06
N GLU A 31 -14.55 -4.32 -19.45
CA GLU A 31 -14.65 -5.44 -18.51
C GLU A 31 -15.34 -5.06 -17.20
N ALA A 32 -15.08 -3.86 -16.66
CA ALA A 32 -15.72 -3.36 -15.44
C ALA A 32 -17.19 -2.96 -15.68
N ALA A 33 -17.53 -2.55 -16.91
CA ALA A 33 -18.92 -2.33 -17.32
C ALA A 33 -19.71 -3.63 -17.37
N HIS A 34 -19.11 -4.72 -17.87
CA HIS A 34 -19.72 -6.05 -17.89
C HIS A 34 -20.00 -6.58 -16.47
N ILE A 35 -19.03 -6.50 -15.56
CA ILE A 35 -19.20 -6.96 -14.17
C ILE A 35 -20.31 -6.18 -13.44
N ARG A 36 -20.46 -4.88 -13.74
CA ARG A 36 -21.54 -4.05 -13.18
C ARG A 36 -22.91 -4.48 -13.68
N ASP A 37 -23.06 -4.72 -14.97
CA ASP A 37 -24.33 -5.17 -15.56
C ASP A 37 -24.71 -6.56 -15.03
N GLU A 38 -23.74 -7.46 -14.87
CA GLU A 38 -23.94 -8.76 -14.22
C GLU A 38 -24.38 -8.62 -12.75
N TYR A 39 -23.78 -7.70 -11.99
CA TYR A 39 -24.17 -7.41 -10.61
C TYR A 39 -25.58 -6.82 -10.48
N LEU A 40 -26.01 -5.96 -11.42
CA LEU A 40 -27.35 -5.36 -11.44
C LEU A 40 -28.46 -6.36 -11.76
N ARG A 41 -28.12 -7.45 -12.45
CA ARG A 41 -29.05 -8.54 -12.79
C ARG A 41 -29.15 -9.60 -11.69
N MET A 42 -28.30 -9.52 -10.67
CA MET A 42 -28.22 -10.49 -9.59
C MET A 42 -29.35 -10.30 -8.57
N SER A 43 -29.83 -11.39 -7.95
CA SER A 43 -30.85 -11.28 -6.91
C SER A 43 -30.29 -10.59 -5.65
N PRO A 44 -31.14 -9.93 -4.83
CA PRO A 44 -30.67 -9.22 -3.64
C PRO A 44 -29.85 -10.07 -2.65
N SER A 45 -30.18 -11.36 -2.54
CA SER A 45 -29.45 -12.31 -1.68
C SER A 45 -28.06 -12.68 -2.21
N GLU A 46 -27.92 -12.82 -3.53
CA GLU A 46 -26.64 -13.16 -4.16
C GLU A 46 -25.70 -11.96 -4.17
N ALA A 47 -26.22 -10.75 -4.42
CA ALA A 47 -25.46 -9.51 -4.35
C ALA A 47 -24.84 -9.29 -2.96
N GLN A 48 -25.61 -9.53 -1.89
CA GLN A 48 -25.11 -9.47 -0.50
C GLN A 48 -23.99 -10.49 -0.23
N ALA A 49 -24.09 -11.70 -0.79
CA ALA A 49 -23.07 -12.73 -0.61
C ALA A 49 -21.76 -12.35 -1.31
N VAL A 50 -21.83 -11.77 -2.52
CA VAL A 50 -20.68 -11.26 -3.25
C VAL A 50 -20.04 -10.08 -2.51
N GLU A 51 -20.83 -9.12 -2.04
CA GLU A 51 -20.35 -7.97 -1.28
C GLU A 51 -19.64 -8.40 0.01
N LYS A 52 -20.20 -9.37 0.75
CA LYS A 52 -19.56 -9.91 1.96
C LYS A 52 -18.21 -10.55 1.67
N ARG A 53 -18.10 -11.32 0.58
CA ARG A 53 -16.83 -11.94 0.17
C ARG A 53 -15.81 -10.89 -0.27
N LEU A 54 -16.26 -9.82 -0.93
CA LEU A 54 -15.40 -8.72 -1.34
C LEU A 54 -14.83 -7.98 -0.13
N LYS A 55 -15.67 -7.64 0.85
CA LYS A 55 -15.26 -7.04 2.12
C LYS A 55 -14.22 -7.89 2.83
N LEU A 56 -14.48 -9.20 2.98
CA LEU A 56 -13.54 -10.12 3.62
C LEU A 56 -12.20 -10.22 2.87
N LYS A 57 -12.20 -10.23 1.53
CA LYS A 57 -10.96 -10.24 0.75
C LYS A 57 -10.16 -8.95 0.93
N LEU A 58 -10.84 -7.82 0.99
CA LEU A 58 -10.22 -6.51 1.22
C LEU A 58 -9.61 -6.45 2.63
N ASP A 59 -10.38 -6.81 3.65
CA ASP A 59 -9.94 -6.80 5.05
C ASP A 59 -8.77 -7.75 5.27
N LEU A 60 -8.80 -8.97 4.69
CA LEU A 60 -7.70 -9.93 4.81
C LEU A 60 -6.39 -9.46 4.17
N ARG A 61 -6.42 -8.51 3.23
CA ARG A 61 -5.21 -7.97 2.60
C ARG A 61 -4.74 -6.68 3.25
N LEU A 62 -5.68 -5.76 3.53
CA LEU A 62 -5.35 -4.47 4.12
C LEU A 62 -4.99 -4.59 5.60
N PHE A 63 -5.75 -5.37 6.37
CA PHE A 63 -5.62 -5.41 7.81
C PHE A 63 -4.25 -5.95 8.29
N PRO A 64 -3.70 -7.05 7.73
CA PRO A 64 -2.37 -7.52 8.13
C PRO A 64 -1.26 -6.54 7.75
N SER A 65 -1.35 -5.92 6.57
CA SER A 65 -0.37 -4.91 6.13
C SER A 65 -0.37 -3.69 7.06
N LEU A 66 -1.56 -3.17 7.40
CA LEU A 66 -1.71 -2.06 8.32
C LEU A 66 -1.27 -2.43 9.73
N MET A 67 -1.55 -3.65 10.18
CA MET A 67 -1.13 -4.14 11.49
C MET A 67 0.40 -4.23 11.59
N ILE A 68 1.07 -4.77 10.56
CA ILE A 68 2.54 -4.85 10.51
C ILE A 68 3.15 -3.45 10.47
N MET A 69 2.64 -2.58 9.59
CA MET A 69 3.10 -1.19 9.50
C MET A 69 2.95 -0.47 10.85
N TYR A 70 1.82 -0.65 11.53
CA TYR A 70 1.56 -0.08 12.84
C TYR A 70 2.52 -0.62 13.92
N ILE A 71 2.75 -1.94 13.94
CA ILE A 71 3.68 -2.56 14.90
C ILE A 71 5.10 -2.05 14.69
N LEU A 72 5.58 -1.99 13.44
CA LEU A 72 6.91 -1.49 13.12
C LEU A 72 7.04 -0.01 13.48
N ASN A 73 6.02 0.79 13.22
CA ASN A 73 5.99 2.20 13.64
C ASN A 73 6.06 2.36 15.17
N TYR A 74 5.38 1.47 15.90
CA TYR A 74 5.45 1.45 17.37
C TYR A 74 6.84 1.04 17.88
N ILE A 75 7.46 0.02 17.28
CA ILE A 75 8.81 -0.43 17.65
C ILE A 75 9.83 0.68 17.37
N ASP A 76 9.77 1.30 16.20
CA ASP A 76 10.70 2.38 15.81
C ASP A 76 10.66 3.55 16.81
N ARG A 77 9.46 3.97 17.22
CA ARG A 77 9.28 5.04 18.23
C ARG A 77 9.83 4.67 19.61
N ASN A 78 9.71 3.41 20.03
CA ASN A 78 10.16 2.97 21.35
C ASN A 78 11.63 2.52 21.38
N ALA A 79 12.20 2.14 20.24
CA ALA A 79 13.58 1.67 20.13
C ALA A 79 14.59 2.78 20.46
N LEU A 80 14.36 4.01 20.00
CA LEU A 80 15.27 5.15 20.21
C LEU A 80 15.47 5.54 21.68
N PRO A 81 14.41 5.75 22.50
CA PRO A 81 14.57 6.00 23.93
C PRO A 81 15.29 4.85 24.66
N ILE A 82 14.97 3.59 24.31
CA ILE A 82 15.61 2.40 24.91
C ILE A 82 17.10 2.37 24.57
N ALA A 83 17.48 2.65 23.32
CA ALA A 83 18.89 2.70 22.91
C ALA A 83 19.67 3.82 23.63
N LYS A 84 19.04 4.96 23.89
CA LYS A 84 19.63 6.04 24.69
C LYS A 84 19.88 5.60 26.14
N LEU A 85 18.89 4.93 26.75
CA LEU A 85 18.97 4.37 28.11
C LEU A 85 19.99 3.23 28.21
N ALA A 86 20.15 2.44 27.15
CA ALA A 86 21.09 1.32 27.07
C ALA A 86 22.56 1.76 26.96
N GLY A 87 22.84 3.07 26.88
CA GLY A 87 24.21 3.58 26.87
C GLY A 87 24.87 3.60 25.49
N ILE A 88 24.11 3.41 24.41
CA ILE A 88 24.66 3.38 23.04
C ILE A 88 25.33 4.71 22.67
N SER A 89 24.90 5.81 23.28
CA SER A 89 25.54 7.12 23.09
C SER A 89 26.96 7.16 23.65
N GLN A 90 27.20 6.52 24.80
CA GLN A 90 28.51 6.44 25.44
C GLN A 90 29.42 5.43 24.75
N GLU A 91 28.89 4.27 24.37
CA GLU A 91 29.67 3.24 23.64
C GLU A 91 30.15 3.75 22.27
N LEU A 92 29.30 4.53 21.60
CA LEU A 92 29.58 5.06 20.26
C LEU A 92 30.22 6.46 20.28
N ASN A 93 30.56 7.00 21.47
CA ASN A 93 31.14 8.33 21.67
C ASN A 93 30.33 9.47 21.02
N LEU A 94 29.00 9.33 20.98
CA LEU A 94 28.10 10.33 20.42
C LEU A 94 27.80 11.42 21.46
N SER A 95 27.89 12.68 21.03
CA SER A 95 27.40 13.81 21.81
C SER A 95 25.86 13.80 21.89
N SER A 96 25.29 14.32 22.97
CA SER A 96 23.84 14.52 23.14
C SER A 96 23.19 15.24 21.95
N ILE A 97 23.91 16.16 21.31
CA ILE A 97 23.46 16.89 20.13
C ILE A 97 23.40 15.99 18.89
N GLN A 98 24.40 15.13 18.69
CA GLN A 98 24.45 14.20 17.56
C GLN A 98 23.35 13.14 17.67
N PHE A 99 23.13 12.60 18.87
CA PHE A 99 22.04 11.67 19.12
C PHE A 99 20.66 12.31 18.88
N GLY A 100 20.48 13.55 19.34
CA GLY A 100 19.25 14.33 19.07
C GLY A 100 19.05 14.63 17.57
N THR A 101 20.13 14.82 16.82
CA THR A 101 20.06 15.03 15.36
C THR A 101 19.62 13.75 14.63
N CYS A 102 20.16 12.58 15.02
CA CYS A 102 19.72 11.29 14.47
C CYS A 102 18.22 11.05 14.72
N ILE A 103 17.75 11.36 15.94
CA ILE A 103 16.32 11.32 16.27
C ILE A 103 15.53 12.27 15.37
N SER A 104 15.98 13.51 15.23
CA SER A 104 15.29 14.52 14.44
C SER A 104 15.12 14.11 12.97
N ILE A 105 16.12 13.45 12.37
CA ILE A 105 16.04 12.95 10.99
C ILE A 105 15.02 11.81 10.88
N LEU A 106 14.97 10.90 11.86
CA LEU A 106 14.00 9.81 11.88
C LEU A 106 12.55 10.32 12.03
N PHE A 107 12.34 11.38 12.80
CA PHE A 107 11.02 11.99 12.98
C PHE A 107 10.62 12.95 11.85
N VAL A 108 11.55 13.56 11.11
CA VAL A 108 11.19 14.52 10.05
C VAL A 108 10.44 13.89 8.88
N GLY A 109 10.68 12.60 8.61
CA GLY A 109 9.95 11.84 7.59
C GLY A 109 8.69 11.15 8.11
N TYR A 110 8.46 11.19 9.43
CA TYR A 110 7.26 10.67 10.09
C TYR A 110 6.19 11.75 10.29
N LEU A 111 6.61 13.01 10.48
CA LEU A 111 5.76 14.20 10.62
C LEU A 111 5.23 14.69 9.27
#